data_AF-A0AAN7QC27-F1
#
_entry.id   AF-A0AAN7QC27-F1
#
_cell.length_a   1.000
_cell.length_b   1.000
_cell.length_c   1.000
_cell.angle_alpha   90.00
_cell.angle_beta   90.00
_cell.angle_gamma   90.00
#
_symmetry.space_group_name_H-M   'P 1'
#
loop_
_entity.id
_entity.type
_entity.pdbx_description
1 polymer ?
#
loop_
_entity_poly.entity_id
_entity_poly.type
_entity_poly.pdbx_seq_one_letter_code
_entity_poly.pdbx_strand_id
1 'polypeptide(L)'
;MKRLELRKSHSWWWDSHINSKNSKWLAENLEEIDHGVKRMLKLIEGDGDSFAKKVEMYYRKRPELISHVEEFYRMYRSLAERYDHLTVELRKNIPVDLQSQGSVMSELSYETLSSMPSPDLRQARRRSGHQSAGFDFFLGTGGSSMDNLHREADESSSLTDSDLDYDACSVNNYPIISGNGSDQAFQARIFELENELLDMKEKLLCFQHEVPADVSLKETVKNSITYQDSLSFGIQYEELRIAREKGRLCEEEIPRMKAKLQKYESEALSCTLLHGQLEVPLVGELEELKQKLQNSRSEIVGLKKELETCRSLERNQKMSDQLELAQKDAVCWRAKFNTERREVTKLQERLTRLKNSLSDRDHEIRELKTALSDAEEKIFPEKFHIKSKIASLLEERTRMEEHLREWESHGRLMEEEIRKVKAEMLLSEETLKSTIDQLNADIADREDRIQNLMQSFNALQLEKDGLSNEIFAFKADINAKNDQILQCNKQMLQLQEKHVELIADSDRFQGLLEASMMRVEQLEGEVEKQRIVMLERAEEKREAIRQLCFSLEYYRSGYHRLRYAFLGHNNKQVGRTSIAY
;
A
#
# COMPACT_ATOMS: atom_id res chain seq x y z
N MET A 1 -31.72 -5.95 -28.05
CA MET A 1 -30.53 -6.40 -27.30
C MET A 1 -30.93 -7.54 -26.37
N LYS A 2 -30.13 -8.61 -26.24
CA LYS A 2 -30.34 -9.66 -25.22
C LYS A 2 -29.23 -9.56 -24.17
N ARG A 3 -29.59 -9.69 -22.90
CA ARG A 3 -28.65 -9.68 -21.76
C ARG A 3 -27.88 -11.00 -21.79
N LEU A 4 -26.54 -10.98 -21.84
CA LEU A 4 -25.76 -12.16 -21.49
C LEU A 4 -25.67 -12.25 -19.97
N GLU A 5 -26.07 -13.38 -19.40
CA GLU A 5 -25.78 -13.68 -18.01
C GLU A 5 -24.35 -14.24 -17.91
N LEU A 6 -23.54 -13.63 -17.05
CA LEU A 6 -22.20 -14.11 -16.75
C LEU A 6 -22.30 -15.42 -15.96
N ARG A 7 -21.99 -16.54 -16.64
CA ARG A 7 -21.98 -17.89 -16.07
C ARG A 7 -20.82 -18.03 -15.08
N LYS A 8 -21.02 -17.57 -13.84
CA LYS A 8 -20.02 -17.59 -12.77
C LYS A 8 -19.59 -19.03 -12.47
N SER A 9 -18.30 -19.33 -12.65
CA SER A 9 -17.68 -20.61 -12.29
C SER A 9 -17.42 -20.69 -10.78
N HIS A 10 -18.47 -20.83 -9.97
CA HIS A 10 -18.33 -21.13 -8.55
C HIS A 10 -17.97 -22.59 -8.33
N SER A 11 -17.07 -22.86 -7.37
CA SER A 11 -16.60 -24.22 -7.09
C SER A 11 -17.71 -25.07 -6.46
N TRP A 12 -17.77 -26.35 -6.86
CA TRP A 12 -18.92 -27.26 -6.71
C TRP A 12 -19.42 -27.44 -5.26
N TRP A 13 -18.55 -27.25 -4.28
CA TRP A 13 -18.89 -27.33 -2.85
C TRP A 13 -19.72 -26.13 -2.35
N TRP A 14 -19.46 -24.92 -2.84
CA TRP A 14 -20.24 -23.72 -2.49
C TRP A 14 -21.70 -23.83 -2.96
N ASP A 15 -21.90 -24.29 -4.19
CA ASP A 15 -23.23 -24.37 -4.84
C ASP A 15 -24.14 -25.44 -4.19
N SER A 16 -23.57 -26.34 -3.39
CA SER A 16 -24.29 -27.39 -2.66
C SER A 16 -24.73 -26.96 -1.25
N HIS A 17 -23.85 -26.33 -0.47
CA HIS A 17 -24.09 -26.06 0.96
C HIS A 17 -24.34 -24.58 1.31
N ILE A 18 -23.85 -23.62 0.51
CA ILE A 18 -23.97 -22.18 0.77
C ILE A 18 -24.58 -21.48 -0.47
N ASN A 19 -25.68 -22.07 -0.95
CA ASN A 19 -26.48 -21.54 -2.05
C ASN A 19 -27.66 -20.73 -1.48
N SER A 20 -27.96 -19.57 -2.05
CA SER A 20 -29.13 -18.77 -1.64
C SER A 20 -30.45 -19.50 -1.86
N LYS A 21 -30.47 -20.53 -2.72
CA LYS A 21 -31.61 -21.43 -2.94
C LYS A 21 -31.91 -22.36 -1.75
N ASN A 22 -30.92 -22.64 -0.90
CA ASN A 22 -31.01 -23.64 0.17
C ASN A 22 -31.13 -23.03 1.57
N SER A 23 -30.64 -21.80 1.79
CA SER A 23 -30.72 -21.10 3.07
C SER A 23 -31.55 -19.81 2.94
N LYS A 24 -32.80 -19.88 3.41
CA LYS A 24 -33.75 -18.75 3.40
C LYS A 24 -33.19 -17.51 4.12
N TRP A 25 -32.55 -17.71 5.27
CA TRP A 25 -31.92 -16.63 6.04
C TRP A 25 -30.76 -15.97 5.28
N LEU A 26 -29.95 -16.74 4.54
CA LEU A 26 -28.85 -16.18 3.76
C LEU A 26 -29.34 -15.45 2.51
N ALA A 27 -30.44 -15.90 1.89
CA ALA A 27 -31.10 -15.15 0.82
C ALA A 27 -31.68 -13.82 1.33
N GLU A 28 -32.45 -13.87 2.43
CA GLU A 28 -33.05 -12.68 3.07
C GLU A 28 -31.97 -11.67 3.49
N ASN A 29 -30.87 -12.13 4.11
CA ASN A 29 -29.79 -11.24 4.53
C ASN A 29 -29.00 -10.65 3.36
N LEU A 30 -28.75 -11.41 2.28
CA LEU A 30 -28.14 -10.87 1.07
C LEU A 30 -29.03 -9.85 0.35
N GLU A 31 -30.35 -10.08 0.32
CA GLU A 31 -31.33 -9.14 -0.24
C GLU A 31 -31.44 -7.87 0.62
N GLU A 32 -31.41 -7.99 1.95
CA GLU A 32 -31.42 -6.86 2.88
C GLU A 32 -30.15 -6.01 2.77
N ILE A 33 -28.99 -6.66 2.64
CA ILE A 33 -27.69 -6.02 2.37
C ILE A 33 -27.70 -5.28 1.03
N ASP A 34 -28.18 -5.91 -0.06
CA ASP A 34 -28.29 -5.29 -1.39
C ASP A 34 -29.28 -4.10 -1.39
N HIS A 35 -30.40 -4.20 -0.67
CA HIS A 35 -31.28 -3.06 -0.43
C HIS A 35 -30.60 -1.94 0.37
N GLY A 36 -29.81 -2.28 1.40
CA GLY A 36 -29.01 -1.33 2.17
C GLY A 36 -27.99 -0.58 1.30
N VAL A 37 -27.24 -1.30 0.45
CA VAL A 37 -26.31 -0.70 -0.52
C VAL A 37 -27.03 0.22 -1.50
N LYS A 38 -28.22 -0.17 -2.00
CA LYS A 38 -29.05 0.70 -2.86
C LYS A 38 -29.57 1.95 -2.14
N ARG A 39 -29.83 1.89 -0.82
CA ARG A 39 -30.13 3.09 -0.01
C ARG A 39 -28.90 4.01 0.09
N MET A 40 -27.73 3.45 0.41
CA MET A 40 -26.46 4.21 0.49
C MET A 40 -26.09 4.90 -0.82
N LEU A 41 -26.21 4.21 -1.96
CA LEU A 41 -25.92 4.79 -3.28
C LEU A 41 -26.83 5.98 -3.60
N LYS A 42 -28.13 5.93 -3.26
CA LYS A 42 -29.07 7.06 -3.41
C LYS A 42 -28.80 8.23 -2.45
N LEU A 43 -28.08 7.99 -1.35
CA LEU A 43 -27.58 9.07 -0.50
C LEU A 43 -26.33 9.74 -1.09
N ILE A 44 -25.53 9.01 -1.88
CA ILE A 44 -24.35 9.54 -2.57
C ILE A 44 -24.71 10.23 -3.90
N GLU A 45 -25.69 9.69 -4.64
CA GLU A 45 -26.28 10.37 -5.80
C GLU A 45 -26.91 11.70 -5.38
N GLY A 46 -26.70 12.74 -6.18
CA GLY A 46 -27.00 14.11 -5.80
C GLY A 46 -27.20 15.02 -6.99
N ASP A 47 -28.47 15.25 -7.31
CA ASP A 47 -28.98 16.19 -8.33
C ASP A 47 -28.81 17.65 -7.86
N GLY A 48 -27.55 18.02 -7.61
CA GLY A 48 -27.15 19.38 -7.24
C GLY A 48 -26.74 20.16 -8.48
N ASP A 49 -27.65 20.96 -9.03
CA ASP A 49 -27.44 21.80 -10.24
C ASP A 49 -26.32 22.85 -10.08
N SER A 50 -25.80 23.02 -8.86
CA SER A 50 -24.70 23.92 -8.52
C SER A 50 -23.82 23.30 -7.43
N PHE A 51 -22.52 23.59 -7.47
CA PHE A 51 -21.51 23.05 -6.57
C PHE A 51 -21.85 23.30 -5.08
N ALA A 52 -22.25 24.52 -4.72
CA ALA A 52 -22.61 24.86 -3.34
C ALA A 52 -23.78 24.01 -2.82
N LYS A 53 -24.83 23.85 -3.63
CA LYS A 53 -26.00 23.00 -3.35
C LYS A 53 -25.60 21.52 -3.19
N LYS A 54 -24.63 21.05 -3.98
CA LYS A 54 -24.09 19.68 -3.87
C LYS A 54 -23.28 19.46 -2.58
N VAL A 55 -22.49 20.45 -2.16
CA VAL A 55 -21.75 20.42 -0.88
C VAL A 55 -22.71 20.47 0.32
N GLU A 56 -23.70 21.36 0.32
CA GLU A 56 -24.73 21.45 1.35
C GLU A 56 -25.51 20.12 1.49
N MET A 57 -25.98 19.55 0.36
CA MET A 57 -26.67 18.27 0.34
C MET A 57 -25.79 17.11 0.81
N TYR A 58 -24.49 17.11 0.50
CA TYR A 58 -23.55 16.11 1.01
C TYR A 58 -23.46 16.15 2.53
N TYR A 59 -23.19 17.32 3.14
CA TYR A 59 -23.11 17.44 4.59
C TYR A 59 -24.44 17.10 5.29
N ARG A 60 -25.58 17.40 4.66
CA ARG A 60 -26.92 17.05 5.16
C ARG A 60 -27.22 15.55 5.08
N LYS A 61 -26.84 14.86 4.00
CA LYS A 61 -27.04 13.40 3.84
C LYS A 61 -25.98 12.55 4.57
N ARG A 62 -24.80 13.12 4.90
CA ARG A 62 -23.68 12.41 5.56
C ARG A 62 -24.07 11.60 6.82
N PRO A 63 -24.84 12.12 7.80
CA PRO A 63 -25.22 11.32 8.98
C PRO A 63 -26.12 10.13 8.63
N GLU A 64 -27.06 10.30 7.68
CA GLU A 64 -27.93 9.20 7.21
C GLU A 64 -27.11 8.12 6.51
N LEU A 65 -26.10 8.51 5.73
CA LEU A 65 -25.18 7.60 5.06
C LEU A 65 -24.32 6.80 6.06
N ILE A 66 -23.78 7.46 7.10
CA ILE A 66 -23.01 6.80 8.16
C ILE A 66 -23.88 5.74 8.88
N SER A 67 -25.12 6.08 9.22
CA SER A 67 -26.04 5.13 9.87
C SER A 67 -26.31 3.88 9.02
N HIS A 68 -26.44 4.02 7.70
CA HIS A 68 -26.59 2.87 6.79
C HIS A 68 -25.30 2.04 6.67
N VAL A 69 -24.12 2.66 6.72
CA VAL A 69 -22.83 1.94 6.72
C VAL A 69 -22.66 1.13 8.01
N GLU A 70 -23.07 1.66 9.17
CA GLU A 70 -23.08 0.94 10.44
C GLU A 70 -24.06 -0.24 10.44
N GLU A 71 -25.26 -0.07 9.87
CA GLU A 71 -26.25 -1.14 9.68
C GLU A 71 -25.69 -2.26 8.79
N PHE A 72 -25.12 -1.90 7.63
CA PHE A 72 -24.44 -2.82 6.72
C PHE A 72 -23.31 -3.59 7.42
N TYR A 73 -22.45 -2.91 8.19
CA TYR A 73 -21.33 -3.53 8.90
C TYR A 73 -21.82 -4.52 9.98
N ARG A 74 -22.89 -4.19 10.70
CA ARG A 74 -23.53 -5.09 11.68
C ARG A 74 -24.09 -6.36 11.01
N MET A 75 -24.77 -6.22 9.86
CA MET A 75 -25.26 -7.37 9.09
C MET A 75 -24.11 -8.25 8.59
N TYR A 76 -23.10 -7.65 7.95
CA TYR A 76 -21.91 -8.36 7.48
C TYR A 76 -21.20 -9.12 8.60
N ARG A 77 -21.04 -8.49 9.78
CA ARG A 77 -20.40 -9.13 10.93
C ARG A 77 -21.19 -10.34 11.44
N SER A 78 -22.53 -10.25 11.52
CA SER A 78 -23.36 -11.38 11.92
C SER A 78 -23.34 -12.53 10.89
N LEU A 79 -23.17 -12.22 9.60
CA LEU A 79 -22.96 -13.22 8.55
C LEU A 79 -21.61 -13.93 8.69
N ALA A 80 -20.53 -13.19 8.93
CA ALA A 80 -19.20 -13.74 9.20
C ALA A 80 -19.18 -14.62 10.46
N GLU A 81 -19.76 -14.13 11.57
CA GLU A 81 -19.88 -14.89 12.82
C GLU A 81 -20.61 -16.23 12.61
N ARG A 82 -21.70 -16.27 11.84
CA ARG A 82 -22.40 -17.53 11.51
C ARG A 82 -21.60 -18.44 10.59
N TYR A 83 -20.83 -17.90 9.65
CA TYR A 83 -19.93 -18.68 8.80
C TYR A 83 -18.82 -19.35 9.64
N ASP A 84 -18.26 -18.63 10.61
CA ASP A 84 -17.27 -19.20 11.55
C ASP A 84 -17.88 -20.30 12.42
N HIS A 85 -19.10 -20.11 12.96
CA HIS A 85 -19.81 -21.15 13.70
C HIS A 85 -20.01 -22.42 12.85
N LEU A 86 -20.52 -22.28 11.61
CA LEU A 86 -20.70 -23.40 10.69
C LEU A 86 -19.37 -24.08 10.32
N THR A 87 -18.30 -23.31 10.15
CA THR A 87 -16.97 -23.84 9.83
C THR A 87 -16.35 -24.59 11.02
N VAL A 88 -16.54 -24.10 12.24
CA VAL A 88 -16.12 -24.77 13.48
C VAL A 88 -16.96 -26.02 13.76
N GLU A 89 -18.26 -25.99 13.48
CA GLU A 89 -19.13 -27.17 13.56
C GLU A 89 -18.77 -28.21 12.49
N LEU A 90 -18.44 -27.82 11.25
CA LEU A 90 -17.93 -28.76 10.24
C LEU A 90 -16.68 -29.48 10.75
N ARG A 91 -15.69 -28.75 11.27
CA ARG A 91 -14.45 -29.35 11.82
C ARG A 91 -14.69 -30.32 12.98
N LYS A 92 -15.76 -30.11 13.77
CA LYS A 92 -16.18 -31.00 14.86
C LYS A 92 -16.95 -32.25 14.39
N ASN A 93 -17.49 -32.24 13.18
CA ASN A 93 -18.30 -33.33 12.62
C ASN A 93 -17.56 -34.18 11.57
N ILE A 94 -16.26 -33.95 11.35
CA ILE A 94 -15.41 -34.85 10.57
C ILE A 94 -15.06 -36.08 11.45
N PRO A 95 -15.37 -37.33 11.04
CA PRO A 95 -14.96 -38.51 11.79
C PRO A 95 -13.44 -38.65 11.84
N VAL A 96 -12.91 -39.03 13.01
CA VAL A 96 -11.45 -39.06 13.29
C VAL A 96 -10.73 -40.24 12.60
N ASP A 97 -11.47 -41.24 12.12
CA ASP A 97 -10.99 -42.56 11.68
C ASP A 97 -10.16 -42.61 10.38
N LEU A 98 -9.71 -41.46 9.85
CA LEU A 98 -8.76 -41.39 8.73
C LEU A 98 -7.43 -40.71 9.06
N GLN A 99 -7.22 -40.21 10.28
CA GLN A 99 -5.93 -39.63 10.71
C GLN A 99 -4.97 -40.71 11.26
N SER A 100 -4.88 -41.86 10.59
CA SER A 100 -4.19 -43.07 11.09
C SER A 100 -3.09 -43.63 10.17
N GLN A 101 -2.59 -42.87 9.19
CA GLN A 101 -1.29 -43.11 8.55
C GLN A 101 -0.82 -41.87 7.76
N GLY A 102 0.38 -41.36 8.08
CA GLY A 102 0.98 -40.19 7.41
C GLY A 102 1.54 -39.14 8.36
N SER A 103 2.64 -39.44 9.05
CA SER A 103 3.30 -38.55 10.01
C SER A 103 4.69 -38.12 9.54
N VAL A 104 4.79 -36.96 8.89
CA VAL A 104 6.02 -36.13 8.78
C VAL A 104 5.58 -34.66 8.82
N MET A 105 6.43 -33.78 9.36
CA MET A 105 6.27 -32.32 9.48
C MET A 105 5.36 -31.79 10.62
N SER A 106 5.96 -31.63 11.80
CA SER A 106 5.88 -30.35 12.54
C SER A 106 6.74 -29.30 11.78
N GLU A 107 6.80 -28.00 12.07
CA GLU A 107 6.41 -27.25 13.26
C GLU A 107 6.35 -25.74 12.92
N LEU A 108 5.30 -25.00 13.30
CA LEU A 108 5.43 -23.61 13.79
C LEU A 108 4.15 -23.08 14.46
N SER A 109 4.16 -23.08 15.79
CA SER A 109 3.62 -22.05 16.70
C SER A 109 2.39 -21.21 16.28
N TYR A 110 1.24 -21.54 16.85
CA TYR A 110 0.69 -20.71 17.93
C TYR A 110 0.02 -21.58 19.00
N GLU A 111 0.09 -21.15 20.26
CA GLU A 111 -0.19 -22.01 21.41
C GLU A 111 -1.67 -22.40 21.52
N THR A 112 -1.93 -23.69 21.75
CA THR A 112 -3.22 -24.17 22.23
C THR A 112 -3.04 -24.85 23.59
N LEU A 113 -3.17 -24.04 24.65
CA LEU A 113 -3.36 -24.57 26.00
C LEU A 113 -4.73 -25.26 26.11
N SER A 114 -4.76 -26.58 26.12
CA SER A 114 -5.53 -27.36 27.11
C SER A 114 -5.49 -28.87 26.81
N SER A 115 -5.12 -29.67 27.82
CA SER A 115 -5.76 -30.97 28.02
C SER A 115 -5.57 -31.45 29.46
N MET A 116 -6.68 -31.53 30.21
CA MET A 116 -7.18 -32.74 30.91
C MET A 116 -8.29 -32.35 31.93
N PRO A 117 -9.14 -33.30 32.39
CA PRO A 117 -10.55 -32.98 32.67
C PRO A 117 -10.89 -32.62 34.14
N SER A 118 -12.13 -32.17 34.31
CA SER A 118 -12.80 -31.87 35.59
C SER A 118 -12.92 -33.11 36.49
N PRO A 119 -13.02 -32.92 37.81
CA PRO A 119 -14.36 -32.91 38.41
C PRO A 119 -14.65 -31.72 39.36
N ASP A 120 -15.92 -31.61 39.74
CA ASP A 120 -16.50 -30.82 40.86
C ASP A 120 -16.15 -29.32 41.00
N LEU A 121 -17.12 -28.47 40.67
CA LEU A 121 -17.77 -27.67 41.73
C LEU A 121 -19.23 -27.32 41.41
N ARG A 122 -19.99 -26.99 42.46
CA ARG A 122 -21.44 -26.76 42.42
C ARG A 122 -21.80 -25.34 41.95
N GLN A 123 -22.96 -25.24 41.31
CA GLN A 123 -23.91 -24.11 41.28
C GLN A 123 -23.42 -22.73 41.79
N ALA A 124 -23.44 -21.70 40.93
CA ALA A 124 -24.37 -20.56 41.11
C ALA A 124 -24.40 -19.55 39.95
N ARG A 125 -25.64 -19.14 39.60
CA ARG A 125 -26.10 -17.80 39.13
C ARG A 125 -25.64 -17.23 37.76
N ARG A 126 -26.63 -16.80 36.97
CA ARG A 126 -26.47 -15.95 35.78
C ARG A 126 -26.40 -14.45 36.13
N ARG A 127 -25.66 -13.68 35.33
CA ARG A 127 -25.96 -12.34 34.73
C ARG A 127 -24.82 -12.05 33.75
N SER A 128 -25.00 -11.61 32.50
CA SER A 128 -25.90 -10.60 31.91
C SER A 128 -25.51 -9.16 32.27
N GLY A 129 -24.73 -8.52 31.38
CA GLY A 129 -24.43 -7.09 31.37
C GLY A 129 -23.80 -6.72 30.02
N HIS A 130 -24.36 -5.71 29.33
CA HIS A 130 -23.75 -5.14 28.12
C HIS A 130 -22.85 -3.98 28.52
N GLN A 131 -21.53 -4.10 28.34
CA GLN A 131 -20.65 -2.95 28.28
C GLN A 131 -19.39 -3.28 27.49
N SER A 132 -19.10 -2.51 26.45
CA SER A 132 -17.95 -2.68 25.56
C SER A 132 -16.78 -1.82 26.03
N ALA A 133 -15.66 -2.45 26.40
CA ALA A 133 -14.35 -1.81 26.42
C ALA A 133 -13.67 -2.04 25.05
N GLY A 134 -12.96 -1.04 24.53
CA GLY A 134 -12.32 -1.09 23.21
C GLY A 134 -12.78 0.00 22.23
N PHE A 135 -12.83 1.26 22.69
CA PHE A 135 -13.11 2.42 21.81
C PHE A 135 -12.11 3.57 21.96
N ASP A 136 -10.91 3.28 22.50
CA ASP A 136 -9.83 4.25 22.74
C ASP A 136 -8.83 4.33 21.57
N PHE A 137 -9.31 4.20 20.32
CA PHE A 137 -8.50 4.42 19.12
C PHE A 137 -9.32 4.86 17.89
N PHE A 138 -9.99 6.02 17.93
CA PHE A 138 -10.28 6.78 16.69
C PHE A 138 -10.65 8.28 16.86
N LEU A 139 -10.17 8.97 17.90
CA LEU A 139 -10.21 10.45 17.95
C LEU A 139 -8.86 11.00 18.40
N GLY A 140 -8.21 11.78 17.53
CA GLY A 140 -6.96 12.45 17.86
C GLY A 140 -7.19 13.64 18.79
N THR A 141 -6.51 13.65 19.95
CA THR A 141 -6.41 14.82 20.83
C THR A 141 -4.97 15.31 20.77
N GLY A 142 -4.73 16.45 20.12
CA GLY A 142 -3.41 17.09 20.07
C GLY A 142 -3.26 18.16 21.15
N GLY A 143 -2.03 18.34 21.67
CA GLY A 143 -1.67 19.46 22.52
C GLY A 143 -0.55 19.16 23.52
N SER A 144 0.63 19.76 23.30
CA SER A 144 1.76 20.04 24.23
C SER A 144 1.97 19.17 25.49
N SER A 145 3.19 18.73 25.80
CA SER A 145 4.38 19.60 25.87
C SER A 145 5.71 18.80 25.88
N MET A 146 6.82 19.53 26.06
CA MET A 146 8.21 19.09 26.33
C MET A 146 8.26 18.02 27.47
N ASP A 147 9.28 17.14 27.58
CA ASP A 147 10.69 17.55 27.69
C ASP A 147 11.77 16.45 27.50
N ASN A 148 13.01 16.91 27.24
CA ASN A 148 14.35 16.33 27.52
C ASN A 148 14.75 14.84 27.23
N LEU A 149 15.50 14.67 26.12
CA LEU A 149 16.92 14.24 25.99
C LEU A 149 17.53 12.92 26.60
N HIS A 150 18.62 12.51 25.91
CA HIS A 150 19.75 11.62 26.30
C HIS A 150 19.52 10.12 26.54
N ARG A 151 19.90 9.31 25.53
CA ARG A 151 21.16 8.50 25.48
C ARG A 151 21.26 7.82 24.10
N GLU A 152 22.37 7.81 23.34
CA GLU A 152 23.76 7.40 23.61
C GLU A 152 23.90 5.94 24.09
N ALA A 153 24.77 5.09 23.54
CA ALA A 153 25.57 5.10 22.30
C ALA A 153 26.06 3.65 22.07
N ASP A 154 26.87 3.42 21.03
CA ASP A 154 27.82 2.30 20.91
C ASP A 154 27.23 0.87 20.72
N GLU A 155 27.89 -0.11 20.07
CA GLU A 155 29.20 -0.10 19.41
C GLU A 155 29.29 -1.04 18.17
N SER A 156 30.40 -0.89 17.46
CA SER A 156 30.90 -1.47 16.19
C SER A 156 30.64 -2.95 15.80
N SER A 157 30.23 -3.13 14.52
CA SER A 157 31.01 -3.68 13.38
C SER A 157 31.94 -4.92 13.44
N SER A 158 32.04 -5.62 12.30
CA SER A 158 33.18 -6.42 11.74
C SER A 158 33.64 -7.69 12.49
N LEU A 159 33.53 -8.92 11.96
CA LEU A 159 34.19 -9.57 10.79
C LEU A 159 35.47 -10.37 11.16
N THR A 160 35.51 -11.66 10.79
CA THR A 160 36.69 -12.56 10.61
C THR A 160 37.56 -12.85 11.87
N ASP A 161 38.27 -13.98 12.03
CA ASP A 161 38.45 -15.18 11.18
C ASP A 161 38.81 -16.42 12.05
N SER A 162 38.89 -17.62 11.44
CA SER A 162 39.77 -18.75 11.84
C SER A 162 39.60 -19.45 13.23
N ASP A 163 39.90 -20.75 13.44
CA ASP A 163 40.20 -21.87 12.53
C ASP A 163 40.21 -23.25 13.25
N LEU A 164 40.16 -24.35 12.45
CA LEU A 164 40.61 -25.75 12.74
C LEU A 164 39.92 -26.61 13.85
N ASP A 165 39.88 -27.96 13.79
CA ASP A 165 39.65 -28.92 12.68
C ASP A 165 39.61 -30.39 13.19
N TYR A 166 39.12 -31.37 12.38
CA TYR A 166 39.14 -32.85 12.56
C TYR A 166 38.39 -33.44 13.78
N ASP A 167 37.70 -34.61 13.76
CA ASP A 167 37.11 -35.51 12.74
C ASP A 167 36.12 -36.46 13.53
N ALA A 168 35.31 -37.42 13.03
CA ALA A 168 35.17 -38.04 11.72
C ALA A 168 33.79 -38.70 11.48
N CYS A 169 33.49 -38.93 10.20
CA CYS A 169 32.60 -39.97 9.62
C CYS A 169 31.07 -39.96 9.85
N SER A 170 30.23 -40.35 8.87
CA SER A 170 30.35 -40.30 7.39
C SER A 170 28.97 -40.62 6.73
N VAL A 171 28.81 -40.28 5.45
CA VAL A 171 27.73 -40.72 4.52
C VAL A 171 26.27 -40.49 4.98
N ASN A 172 25.65 -39.40 4.53
CA ASN A 172 24.98 -39.38 3.21
C ASN A 172 24.61 -37.93 2.83
N ASN A 173 24.61 -37.58 1.54
CA ASN A 173 24.49 -36.18 1.13
C ASN A 173 23.66 -36.03 -0.16
N TYR A 174 22.68 -35.12 -0.16
CA TYR A 174 22.38 -34.20 -1.28
C TYR A 174 21.34 -33.13 -0.85
N PRO A 175 21.70 -31.83 -0.84
CA PRO A 175 20.77 -30.74 -0.54
C PRO A 175 20.03 -30.22 -1.80
N ILE A 176 19.04 -29.37 -1.57
CA ILE A 176 18.31 -28.61 -2.60
C ILE A 176 18.50 -27.11 -2.31
N ILE A 177 18.82 -26.30 -3.33
CA ILE A 177 18.09 -25.09 -3.79
C ILE A 177 18.96 -24.18 -4.70
N SER A 178 18.29 -23.55 -5.67
CA SER A 178 18.63 -22.44 -6.58
C SER A 178 19.98 -21.68 -6.47
N GLY A 179 20.56 -21.30 -7.63
CA GLY A 179 21.74 -20.42 -7.67
C GLY A 179 22.14 -19.73 -8.99
N ASN A 180 21.30 -19.69 -10.03
CA ASN A 180 21.47 -18.91 -11.28
C ASN A 180 22.80 -19.05 -12.09
N GLY A 181 23.69 -19.98 -11.74
CA GLY A 181 24.86 -20.39 -12.53
C GLY A 181 24.76 -21.83 -13.08
N SER A 182 23.55 -22.41 -13.04
CA SER A 182 23.28 -23.83 -13.29
C SER A 182 23.71 -24.32 -14.66
N ASP A 183 23.45 -23.54 -15.70
CA ASP A 183 23.43 -24.06 -17.07
C ASP A 183 24.85 -24.36 -17.58
N GLN A 184 25.85 -23.61 -17.11
CA GLN A 184 27.26 -23.89 -17.37
C GLN A 184 27.72 -25.19 -16.68
N ALA A 185 27.27 -25.44 -15.45
CA ALA A 185 27.61 -26.64 -14.69
C ALA A 185 26.88 -27.89 -15.21
N PHE A 186 25.62 -27.75 -15.64
CA PHE A 186 24.90 -28.82 -16.32
C PHE A 186 25.48 -29.09 -17.70
N GLN A 187 25.89 -28.08 -18.48
CA GLN A 187 26.59 -28.30 -19.75
C GLN A 187 27.95 -28.96 -19.54
N ALA A 188 28.71 -28.58 -18.50
CA ALA A 188 29.96 -29.26 -18.13
C ALA A 188 29.70 -30.72 -17.74
N ARG A 189 28.69 -31.02 -16.92
CA ARG A 189 28.38 -32.41 -16.53
C ARG A 189 27.77 -33.24 -17.65
N ILE A 190 27.02 -32.62 -18.57
CA ILE A 190 26.57 -33.24 -19.83
C ILE A 190 27.79 -33.57 -20.70
N PHE A 191 28.72 -32.63 -20.89
CA PHE A 191 29.95 -32.86 -21.65
C PHE A 191 30.84 -33.94 -21.01
N GLU A 192 30.95 -33.98 -19.68
CA GLU A 192 31.60 -35.09 -18.97
C GLU A 192 30.90 -36.43 -19.26
N LEU A 193 29.57 -36.50 -19.13
CA LEU A 193 28.80 -37.72 -19.41
C LEU A 193 28.80 -38.12 -20.88
N GLU A 194 28.90 -37.16 -21.81
CA GLU A 194 29.07 -37.40 -23.24
C GLU A 194 30.47 -37.94 -23.56
N ASN A 195 31.51 -37.47 -22.86
CA ASN A 195 32.86 -38.02 -22.94
C ASN A 195 32.97 -39.39 -22.26
N GLU A 196 32.34 -39.61 -21.11
CA GLU A 196 32.22 -40.93 -20.46
C GLU A 196 31.45 -41.92 -21.37
N LEU A 197 30.40 -41.47 -22.07
CA LEU A 197 29.70 -42.27 -23.08
C LEU A 197 30.54 -42.49 -24.34
N LEU A 198 31.37 -41.53 -24.76
CA LEU A 198 32.31 -41.70 -25.88
C LEU A 198 33.39 -42.72 -25.53
N ASP A 199 33.99 -42.65 -24.35
CA ASP A 199 34.98 -43.60 -23.83
C ASP A 199 34.37 -45.00 -23.62
N MET A 200 33.15 -45.10 -23.06
CA MET A 200 32.41 -46.37 -22.97
C MET A 200 32.09 -46.94 -24.37
N LYS A 201 31.76 -46.10 -25.34
CA LYS A 201 31.47 -46.47 -26.73
C LYS A 201 32.74 -46.84 -27.50
N GLU A 202 33.85 -46.16 -27.25
CA GLU A 202 35.17 -46.48 -27.81
C GLU A 202 35.69 -47.80 -27.24
N LYS A 203 35.52 -48.05 -25.93
CA LYS A 203 35.76 -49.36 -25.31
C LYS A 203 34.88 -50.45 -25.92
N LEU A 204 33.59 -50.18 -26.16
CA LEU A 204 32.71 -51.11 -26.89
C LEU A 204 33.17 -51.35 -28.35
N LEU A 205 33.67 -50.32 -29.04
CA LEU A 205 34.22 -50.45 -30.40
C LEU A 205 35.55 -51.23 -30.40
N CYS A 206 36.42 -51.06 -29.42
CA CYS A 206 37.60 -51.90 -29.23
C CYS A 206 37.21 -53.38 -28.99
N PHE A 207 36.10 -53.65 -28.30
CA PHE A 207 35.55 -55.01 -28.18
C PHE A 207 34.77 -55.51 -29.41
N GLN A 208 34.49 -54.66 -30.41
CA GLN A 208 33.73 -55.02 -31.62
C GLN A 208 34.53 -54.90 -32.92
N HIS A 209 35.79 -54.45 -32.90
CA HIS A 209 36.58 -54.20 -34.11
C HIS A 209 37.90 -55.00 -34.22
N GLU A 210 38.04 -56.10 -33.48
CA GLU A 210 38.90 -57.24 -33.86
C GLU A 210 38.06 -58.41 -34.42
N VAL A 211 37.50 -58.22 -35.62
CA VAL A 211 37.41 -59.18 -36.75
C VAL A 211 36.55 -58.54 -37.85
N PRO A 212 37.03 -58.42 -39.10
CA PRO A 212 36.25 -57.87 -40.20
C PRO A 212 35.19 -58.87 -40.70
N ALA A 213 34.10 -58.33 -41.29
CA ALA A 213 32.98 -59.14 -41.77
C ALA A 213 33.30 -59.98 -43.01
N ASP A 214 32.87 -61.24 -43.00
CA ASP A 214 31.68 -61.67 -43.78
C ASP A 214 31.15 -63.04 -43.23
N VAL A 215 30.08 -63.57 -43.83
CA VAL A 215 29.47 -64.90 -43.64
C VAL A 215 28.58 -65.11 -42.40
N SER A 216 27.40 -64.52 -42.47
CA SER A 216 26.10 -65.20 -42.24
C SER A 216 26.05 -66.37 -41.22
N LEU A 217 25.99 -66.06 -39.92
CA LEU A 217 25.75 -67.08 -38.88
C LEU A 217 24.31 -67.61 -38.87
N LYS A 218 24.14 -68.87 -39.28
CA LYS A 218 22.91 -69.68 -39.09
C LYS A 218 23.18 -71.04 -38.42
N GLU A 219 24.33 -71.20 -37.77
CA GLU A 219 24.90 -72.51 -37.42
C GLU A 219 25.52 -72.61 -36.00
N THR A 220 24.98 -71.88 -35.01
CA THR A 220 25.53 -71.82 -33.63
C THR A 220 24.63 -72.41 -32.54
N VAL A 221 23.82 -73.42 -32.88
CA VAL A 221 23.04 -74.22 -31.89
C VAL A 221 23.42 -75.72 -31.91
N LYS A 222 24.39 -76.13 -32.74
CA LYS A 222 24.88 -77.54 -32.82
C LYS A 222 26.04 -77.88 -31.88
N ASN A 223 26.78 -76.90 -31.38
CA ASN A 223 28.13 -77.11 -30.84
C ASN A 223 28.19 -77.28 -29.31
N SER A 224 27.10 -77.67 -28.66
CA SER A 224 27.04 -77.96 -27.22
C SER A 224 27.05 -79.46 -26.87
N ILE A 225 27.23 -80.33 -27.86
CA ILE A 225 27.22 -81.80 -27.71
C ILE A 225 28.65 -82.40 -27.79
N THR A 226 29.55 -81.73 -28.52
CA THR A 226 30.83 -82.29 -29.01
C THR A 226 31.90 -82.57 -27.95
N TYR A 227 31.77 -82.03 -26.73
CA TYR A 227 32.73 -82.27 -25.65
C TYR A 227 32.53 -83.60 -24.91
N GLN A 228 31.37 -84.26 -25.04
CA GLN A 228 31.11 -85.56 -24.43
C GLN A 228 31.36 -86.72 -25.41
N ASP A 229 31.00 -86.54 -26.69
CA ASP A 229 31.25 -87.52 -27.75
C ASP A 229 32.75 -87.79 -27.99
N SER A 230 33.59 -86.76 -27.85
CA SER A 230 35.05 -86.86 -28.04
C SER A 230 35.72 -87.87 -27.11
N LEU A 231 35.18 -88.08 -25.89
CA LEU A 231 35.70 -89.07 -24.95
C LEU A 231 35.21 -90.50 -25.28
N SER A 232 33.97 -90.63 -25.77
CA SER A 232 33.41 -91.92 -26.17
C SER A 232 34.08 -92.50 -27.42
N PHE A 233 34.47 -91.64 -28.37
CA PHE A 233 35.13 -92.06 -29.61
C PHE A 233 36.52 -92.66 -29.35
N GLY A 234 37.27 -92.10 -28.38
CA GLY A 234 38.59 -92.60 -27.99
C GLY A 234 38.55 -94.00 -27.38
N ILE A 235 37.58 -94.28 -26.50
CA ILE A 235 37.39 -95.62 -25.90
C ILE A 235 37.07 -96.64 -27.00
N GLN A 236 36.12 -96.33 -27.88
CA GLN A 236 35.69 -97.23 -28.94
C GLN A 236 36.80 -97.54 -29.97
N TYR A 237 37.70 -96.57 -30.25
CA TYR A 237 38.87 -96.80 -31.10
C TYR A 237 39.91 -97.73 -30.47
N GLU A 238 40.14 -97.62 -29.16
CA GLU A 238 41.10 -98.49 -28.46
C GLU A 238 40.54 -99.91 -28.24
N GLU A 239 39.23 -100.05 -28.00
CA GLU A 239 38.55 -101.35 -28.01
C GLU A 239 38.65 -102.03 -29.39
N LEU A 240 38.47 -101.27 -30.48
CA LEU A 240 38.67 -101.77 -31.85
C LEU A 240 40.12 -102.15 -32.15
N ARG A 241 41.11 -101.42 -31.61
CA ARG A 241 42.54 -101.80 -31.69
C ARG A 241 42.78 -103.12 -30.97
N ILE A 242 42.33 -103.26 -29.72
CA ILE A 242 42.50 -104.47 -28.91
C ILE A 242 41.79 -105.67 -29.54
N ALA A 243 40.59 -105.47 -30.12
CA ALA A 243 39.86 -106.51 -30.84
C ALA A 243 40.59 -106.94 -32.12
N ARG A 244 41.15 -106.00 -32.89
CA ARG A 244 41.93 -106.29 -34.11
C ARG A 244 43.25 -107.01 -33.80
N GLU A 245 43.93 -106.63 -32.72
CA GLU A 245 45.16 -107.29 -32.25
C GLU A 245 44.88 -108.75 -31.81
N LYS A 246 43.78 -108.97 -31.08
CA LYS A 246 43.30 -110.33 -30.73
C LYS A 246 42.91 -111.12 -31.98
N GLY A 247 42.27 -110.50 -32.97
CA GLY A 247 41.97 -111.10 -34.27
C GLY A 247 43.23 -111.63 -34.96
N ARG A 248 44.27 -110.79 -35.08
CA ARG A 248 45.59 -111.19 -35.63
C ARG A 248 46.19 -112.37 -34.88
N LEU A 249 46.15 -112.37 -33.55
CA LEU A 249 46.68 -113.49 -32.75
C LEU A 249 45.91 -114.80 -32.99
N CYS A 250 44.57 -114.75 -33.12
CA CYS A 250 43.79 -115.93 -33.51
C CYS A 250 44.09 -116.39 -34.95
N GLU A 251 44.27 -115.48 -35.90
CA GLU A 251 44.69 -115.80 -37.26
C GLU A 251 46.11 -116.41 -37.33
N GLU A 252 47.00 -116.06 -36.40
CA GLU A 252 48.31 -116.68 -36.22
C GLU A 252 48.28 -118.02 -35.46
N GLU A 253 47.24 -118.31 -34.68
CA GLU A 253 47.04 -119.62 -34.04
C GLU A 253 46.39 -120.65 -34.98
N ILE A 254 45.54 -120.25 -35.92
CA ILE A 254 44.95 -121.15 -36.92
C ILE A 254 46.01 -122.01 -37.65
N PRO A 255 47.10 -121.45 -38.23
CA PRO A 255 48.14 -122.26 -38.86
C PRO A 255 48.94 -123.09 -37.85
N ARG A 256 49.10 -122.65 -36.59
CA ARG A 256 49.75 -123.46 -35.53
C ARG A 256 48.91 -124.68 -35.15
N MET A 257 47.59 -124.53 -35.06
CA MET A 257 46.66 -125.63 -34.80
C MET A 257 46.49 -126.53 -36.03
N LYS A 258 46.55 -125.98 -37.24
CA LYS A 258 46.57 -126.75 -38.49
C LYS A 258 47.88 -127.56 -38.66
N ALA A 259 49.02 -126.99 -38.26
CA ALA A 259 50.30 -127.72 -38.20
C ALA A 259 50.29 -128.81 -37.11
N LYS A 260 49.63 -128.59 -35.96
CA LYS A 260 49.40 -129.65 -34.97
C LYS A 260 48.50 -130.76 -35.51
N LEU A 261 47.41 -130.44 -36.22
CA LEU A 261 46.56 -131.44 -36.89
C LEU A 261 47.36 -132.26 -37.91
N GLN A 262 48.09 -131.59 -38.82
CA GLN A 262 48.93 -132.26 -39.81
C GLN A 262 50.05 -133.10 -39.15
N LYS A 263 50.55 -132.69 -37.98
CA LYS A 263 51.46 -133.49 -37.16
C LYS A 263 50.78 -134.71 -36.56
N TYR A 264 49.56 -134.60 -36.01
CA TYR A 264 48.80 -135.76 -35.51
C TYR A 264 48.35 -136.72 -36.62
N GLU A 265 48.09 -136.24 -37.83
CA GLU A 265 47.90 -137.08 -39.02
C GLU A 265 49.20 -137.79 -39.45
N SER A 266 50.37 -137.20 -39.18
CA SER A 266 51.69 -137.78 -39.51
C SER A 266 52.24 -138.72 -38.42
N GLU A 267 51.87 -138.54 -37.15
CA GLU A 267 52.27 -139.39 -36.02
C GLU A 267 51.32 -140.59 -35.82
N ALA A 268 50.26 -140.71 -36.64
CA ALA A 268 49.35 -141.86 -36.70
C ALA A 268 49.76 -142.92 -37.76
N LEU A 269 51.06 -143.19 -37.89
CA LEU A 269 51.61 -144.17 -38.83
C LEU A 269 52.16 -145.43 -38.14
N SER A 270 52.07 -146.56 -38.84
CA SER A 270 52.68 -147.86 -38.51
C SER A 270 52.11 -148.65 -37.31
N CYS A 271 51.07 -149.46 -37.58
CA CYS A 271 51.25 -150.92 -37.61
C CYS A 271 50.16 -151.60 -38.46
N THR A 272 50.46 -152.82 -38.95
CA THR A 272 49.68 -153.59 -39.93
C THR A 272 49.16 -154.91 -39.33
N LEU A 273 48.79 -155.87 -40.20
CA LEU A 273 48.46 -157.28 -39.91
C LEU A 273 47.03 -157.47 -39.34
N LEU A 274 46.16 -158.42 -39.71
CA LEU A 274 46.04 -159.58 -40.63
C LEU A 274 44.55 -160.06 -40.43
N HIS A 275 43.94 -161.13 -40.98
CA HIS A 275 44.26 -162.22 -41.91
C HIS A 275 42.93 -162.73 -42.53
N GLY A 276 42.96 -163.31 -43.75
CA GLY A 276 41.95 -164.29 -44.22
C GLY A 276 40.53 -163.79 -44.55
N GLN A 277 39.62 -164.65 -45.03
CA GLN A 277 39.85 -166.05 -45.43
C GLN A 277 38.81 -166.59 -46.45
N LEU A 278 39.12 -167.78 -46.97
CA LEU A 278 38.41 -168.59 -47.96
C LEU A 278 36.92 -168.86 -47.65
N GLU A 279 36.14 -168.91 -48.74
CA GLU A 279 35.12 -169.91 -49.10
C GLU A 279 34.26 -170.63 -48.03
N VAL A 280 32.93 -170.40 -48.12
CA VAL A 280 31.84 -171.43 -48.21
C VAL A 280 31.57 -172.36 -46.99
N PRO A 281 30.30 -172.66 -46.60
CA PRO A 281 29.07 -171.85 -46.56
C PRO A 281 28.32 -171.96 -45.19
N LEU A 282 27.34 -171.09 -44.91
CA LEU A 282 26.13 -171.40 -44.09
C LEU A 282 25.22 -170.16 -44.02
N VAL A 283 24.06 -170.18 -44.69
CA VAL A 283 23.25 -168.98 -44.97
C VAL A 283 22.13 -168.74 -43.93
N GLY A 284 21.87 -169.67 -43.01
CA GLY A 284 20.67 -169.65 -42.16
C GLY A 284 20.61 -168.53 -41.09
N GLU A 285 21.68 -168.31 -40.34
CA GLU A 285 21.60 -167.57 -39.07
C GLU A 285 21.87 -166.05 -39.21
N LEU A 286 22.53 -165.63 -40.29
CA LEU A 286 22.89 -164.23 -40.52
C LEU A 286 21.66 -163.34 -40.75
N GLU A 287 20.62 -163.89 -41.38
CA GLU A 287 19.40 -163.16 -41.76
C GLU A 287 18.58 -162.71 -40.53
N GLU A 288 18.56 -163.51 -39.45
CA GLU A 288 17.77 -163.20 -38.26
C GLU A 288 18.42 -162.10 -37.39
N LEU A 289 19.75 -162.14 -37.22
CA LEU A 289 20.50 -161.07 -36.54
C LEU A 289 20.47 -159.77 -37.36
N LYS A 290 20.55 -159.87 -38.69
CA LYS A 290 20.38 -158.75 -39.62
C LYS A 290 18.99 -158.12 -39.51
N GLN A 291 17.92 -158.90 -39.38
CA GLN A 291 16.57 -158.38 -39.14
C GLN A 291 16.42 -157.75 -37.74
N LYS A 292 16.97 -158.36 -36.69
CA LYS A 292 16.97 -157.78 -35.34
C LYS A 292 17.73 -156.44 -35.28
N LEU A 293 18.86 -156.34 -35.99
CA LEU A 293 19.62 -155.09 -36.16
C LEU A 293 18.86 -154.05 -37.01
N GLN A 294 18.14 -154.48 -38.05
CA GLN A 294 17.27 -153.61 -38.85
C GLN A 294 16.12 -153.03 -38.02
N ASN A 295 15.51 -153.85 -37.16
CA ASN A 295 14.44 -153.45 -36.25
C ASN A 295 14.94 -152.42 -35.23
N SER A 296 16.01 -152.69 -34.48
CA SER A 296 16.55 -151.74 -33.49
C SER A 296 17.09 -150.46 -34.15
N ARG A 297 17.62 -150.54 -35.37
CA ARG A 297 17.98 -149.36 -36.18
C ARG A 297 16.76 -148.53 -36.57
N SER A 298 15.61 -149.15 -36.84
CA SER A 298 14.35 -148.44 -37.10
C SER A 298 13.77 -147.79 -35.84
N GLU A 299 13.88 -148.46 -34.68
CA GLU A 299 13.49 -147.95 -33.37
C GLU A 299 14.35 -146.75 -32.94
N ILE A 300 15.67 -146.83 -33.10
CA ILE A 300 16.60 -145.70 -32.88
C ILE A 300 16.26 -144.52 -33.80
N VAL A 301 15.81 -144.76 -35.04
CA VAL A 301 15.32 -143.70 -35.94
C VAL A 301 13.96 -143.14 -35.48
N GLY A 302 13.09 -143.95 -34.89
CA GLY A 302 11.86 -143.52 -34.23
C GLY A 302 12.15 -142.61 -33.04
N LEU A 303 12.86 -143.11 -32.03
CA LEU A 303 13.26 -142.36 -30.84
C LEU A 303 14.05 -141.09 -31.16
N LYS A 304 14.87 -141.09 -32.22
CA LYS A 304 15.59 -139.89 -32.70
C LYS A 304 14.66 -138.86 -33.34
N LYS A 305 13.59 -139.28 -34.04
CA LYS A 305 12.54 -138.37 -34.52
C LYS A 305 11.74 -137.82 -33.35
N GLU A 306 11.31 -138.68 -32.44
CA GLU A 306 10.55 -138.29 -31.25
C GLU A 306 11.33 -137.27 -30.40
N LEU A 307 12.60 -137.55 -30.10
CA LEU A 307 13.48 -136.63 -29.38
C LEU A 307 13.61 -135.26 -30.07
N GLU A 308 13.66 -135.21 -31.41
CA GLU A 308 13.71 -133.94 -32.14
C GLU A 308 12.32 -133.27 -32.25
N THR A 309 11.21 -134.01 -32.22
CA THR A 309 9.87 -133.43 -32.03
C THR A 309 9.69 -132.86 -30.63
N CYS A 310 10.21 -133.52 -29.58
CA CYS A 310 10.21 -132.98 -28.21
C CYS A 310 11.09 -131.74 -28.10
N ARG A 311 12.31 -131.76 -28.66
CA ARG A 311 13.19 -130.57 -28.70
C ARG A 311 12.59 -129.42 -29.50
N SER A 312 11.93 -129.68 -30.63
CA SER A 312 11.26 -128.63 -31.39
C SER A 312 10.00 -128.12 -30.69
N LEU A 313 9.24 -128.97 -30.01
CA LEU A 313 8.15 -128.56 -29.12
C LEU A 313 8.64 -127.68 -27.96
N GLU A 314 9.72 -128.08 -27.28
CA GLU A 314 10.36 -127.27 -26.23
C GLU A 314 10.87 -125.92 -26.75
N ARG A 315 11.52 -125.89 -27.92
CA ARG A 315 11.96 -124.64 -28.56
C ARG A 315 10.76 -123.76 -28.91
N ASN A 316 9.71 -124.34 -29.49
CA ASN A 316 8.49 -123.62 -29.84
C ASN A 316 7.78 -123.08 -28.59
N GLN A 317 7.72 -123.83 -27.50
CA GLN A 317 7.17 -123.35 -26.22
C GLN A 317 8.03 -122.20 -25.68
N LYS A 318 9.35 -122.35 -25.60
CA LYS A 318 10.27 -121.27 -25.14
C LYS A 318 10.15 -120.01 -26.00
N MET A 319 9.98 -120.14 -27.33
CA MET A 319 9.70 -119.02 -28.23
C MET A 319 8.31 -118.42 -28.02
N SER A 320 7.29 -119.24 -27.71
CA SER A 320 5.93 -118.79 -27.39
C SER A 320 5.89 -118.03 -26.06
N ASP A 321 6.57 -118.52 -25.03
CA ASP A 321 6.68 -117.89 -23.71
C ASP A 321 7.41 -116.55 -23.80
N GLN A 322 8.50 -116.49 -24.59
CA GLN A 322 9.21 -115.25 -24.90
C GLN A 322 8.36 -114.27 -25.70
N LEU A 323 7.58 -114.75 -26.67
CA LEU A 323 6.65 -113.93 -27.44
C LEU A 323 5.53 -113.37 -26.55
N GLU A 324 4.97 -114.17 -25.65
CA GLU A 324 3.93 -113.73 -24.71
C GLU A 324 4.48 -112.71 -23.70
N LEU A 325 5.71 -112.92 -23.20
CA LEU A 325 6.39 -111.95 -22.33
C LEU A 325 6.65 -110.62 -23.06
N ALA A 326 7.23 -110.67 -24.27
CA ALA A 326 7.44 -109.48 -25.10
C ALA A 326 6.12 -108.78 -25.48
N GLN A 327 5.03 -109.53 -25.64
CA GLN A 327 3.70 -108.99 -25.89
C GLN A 327 3.11 -108.33 -24.64
N LYS A 328 3.31 -108.89 -23.44
CA LYS A 328 2.96 -108.26 -22.15
C LYS A 328 3.74 -106.96 -21.93
N ASP A 329 5.04 -106.97 -22.19
CA ASP A 329 5.88 -105.76 -22.13
C ASP A 329 5.44 -104.71 -23.15
N ALA A 330 5.15 -105.11 -24.40
CA ALA A 330 4.63 -104.21 -25.42
C ALA A 330 3.26 -103.60 -25.03
N VAL A 331 2.40 -104.34 -24.31
CA VAL A 331 1.16 -103.80 -23.73
C VAL A 331 1.44 -102.86 -22.56
N CYS A 332 2.38 -103.17 -21.69
CA CYS A 332 2.83 -102.30 -20.59
C CYS A 332 3.39 -100.96 -21.10
N TRP A 333 4.30 -100.99 -22.07
CA TRP A 333 4.84 -99.79 -22.70
C TRP A 333 3.77 -99.01 -23.47
N ARG A 334 2.84 -99.68 -24.16
CA ARG A 334 1.67 -99.03 -24.79
C ARG A 334 0.77 -98.36 -23.76
N ALA A 335 0.61 -98.91 -22.55
CA ALA A 335 -0.13 -98.28 -21.46
C ALA A 335 0.59 -97.03 -20.93
N LYS A 336 1.91 -97.10 -20.69
CA LYS A 336 2.75 -95.96 -20.28
C LYS A 336 2.73 -94.81 -21.30
N PHE A 337 2.95 -95.13 -22.58
CA PHE A 337 2.83 -94.18 -23.68
C PHE A 337 1.43 -93.55 -23.75
N ASN A 338 0.38 -94.33 -23.47
CA ASN A 338 -0.99 -93.82 -23.38
C ASN A 338 -1.28 -92.98 -22.12
N THR A 339 -0.52 -93.08 -21.02
CA THR A 339 -0.56 -92.11 -19.91
C THR A 339 0.20 -90.83 -20.27
N GLU A 340 1.44 -90.94 -20.75
CA GLU A 340 2.28 -89.80 -21.12
C GLU A 340 1.62 -88.94 -22.21
N ARG A 341 1.05 -89.57 -23.24
CA ARG A 341 0.28 -88.89 -24.30
C ARG A 341 -0.92 -88.09 -23.76
N ARG A 342 -1.54 -88.53 -22.65
CA ARG A 342 -2.64 -87.79 -21.99
C ARG A 342 -2.15 -86.63 -21.14
N GLU A 343 -0.98 -86.74 -20.50
CA GLU A 343 -0.37 -85.59 -19.81
C GLU A 343 0.16 -84.56 -20.80
N VAL A 344 0.73 -84.97 -21.94
CA VAL A 344 1.10 -84.07 -23.04
C VAL A 344 -0.12 -83.29 -23.55
N THR A 345 -1.27 -83.93 -23.79
CA THR A 345 -2.49 -83.20 -24.19
C THR A 345 -2.95 -82.20 -23.12
N LYS A 346 -2.94 -82.56 -21.82
CA LYS A 346 -3.26 -81.63 -20.73
C LYS A 346 -2.30 -80.44 -20.65
N LEU A 347 -1.00 -80.67 -20.88
CA LEU A 347 -0.01 -79.59 -20.93
C LEU A 347 -0.21 -78.70 -22.15
N GLN A 348 -0.60 -79.27 -23.29
CA GLN A 348 -0.93 -78.52 -24.51
C GLN A 348 -2.23 -77.70 -24.37
N GLU A 349 -3.22 -78.21 -23.65
CA GLU A 349 -4.41 -77.46 -23.21
C GLU A 349 -4.08 -76.34 -22.21
N ARG A 350 -3.07 -76.51 -21.36
CA ARG A 350 -2.59 -75.44 -20.45
C ARG A 350 -1.81 -74.37 -21.23
N LEU A 351 -0.95 -74.77 -22.15
CA LEU A 351 -0.20 -73.86 -23.02
C LEU A 351 -1.13 -73.03 -23.92
N THR A 352 -2.18 -73.62 -24.48
CA THR A 352 -3.19 -72.87 -25.26
C THR A 352 -3.98 -71.89 -24.39
N ARG A 353 -4.42 -72.29 -23.18
CA ARG A 353 -5.06 -71.38 -22.22
C ARG A 353 -4.17 -70.21 -21.81
N LEU A 354 -2.90 -70.47 -21.47
CA LEU A 354 -1.93 -69.44 -21.12
C LEU A 354 -1.62 -68.53 -22.32
N LYS A 355 -1.47 -69.09 -23.52
CA LYS A 355 -1.25 -68.31 -24.75
C LYS A 355 -2.42 -67.35 -25.02
N ASN A 356 -3.66 -67.83 -24.93
CA ASN A 356 -4.84 -66.99 -25.11
C ASN A 356 -4.89 -65.88 -24.06
N SER A 357 -4.75 -66.23 -22.78
CA SER A 357 -4.71 -65.24 -21.69
C SER A 357 -3.58 -64.22 -21.83
N LEU A 358 -2.45 -64.58 -22.45
CA LEU A 358 -1.35 -63.65 -22.72
C LEU A 358 -1.71 -62.71 -23.89
N SER A 359 -2.33 -63.20 -24.97
CA SER A 359 -2.84 -62.35 -26.04
C SER A 359 -3.99 -61.42 -25.60
N ASP A 360 -4.79 -61.84 -24.61
CA ASP A 360 -5.83 -61.00 -24.00
C ASP A 360 -5.19 -59.83 -23.23
N ARG A 361 -4.11 -60.08 -22.48
CA ARG A 361 -3.31 -59.03 -21.82
C ARG A 361 -2.59 -58.14 -22.82
N ASP A 362 -2.06 -58.69 -23.91
CA ASP A 362 -1.49 -57.87 -24.99
C ASP A 362 -2.57 -56.96 -25.63
N HIS A 363 -3.83 -57.37 -25.66
CA HIS A 363 -4.95 -56.52 -26.10
C HIS A 363 -5.25 -55.40 -25.09
N GLU A 364 -5.41 -55.74 -23.81
CA GLU A 364 -5.60 -54.80 -22.69
C GLU A 364 -4.49 -53.73 -22.67
N ILE A 365 -3.22 -54.14 -22.81
CA ILE A 365 -2.05 -53.24 -22.87
C ILE A 365 -2.09 -52.30 -24.08
N ARG A 366 -2.67 -52.72 -25.21
CA ARG A 366 -2.83 -51.85 -26.39
C ARG A 366 -3.98 -50.86 -26.21
N GLU A 367 -5.10 -51.29 -25.65
CA GLU A 367 -6.25 -50.41 -25.34
C GLU A 367 -5.87 -49.34 -24.31
N LEU A 368 -5.17 -49.72 -23.23
CA LEU A 368 -4.66 -48.79 -22.23
C LEU A 368 -3.64 -47.80 -22.81
N LYS A 369 -2.77 -48.24 -23.75
CA LYS A 369 -1.85 -47.34 -24.46
C LYS A 369 -2.57 -46.33 -25.35
N THR A 370 -3.59 -46.76 -26.11
CA THR A 370 -4.39 -45.83 -26.91
C THR A 370 -5.16 -44.86 -26.02
N ALA A 371 -5.79 -45.33 -24.93
CA ALA A 371 -6.49 -44.47 -23.97
C ALA A 371 -5.56 -43.46 -23.27
N LEU A 372 -4.29 -43.83 -23.05
CA LEU A 372 -3.27 -42.91 -22.53
C LEU A 372 -2.94 -41.80 -23.54
N SER A 373 -2.63 -42.16 -24.80
CA SER A 373 -2.36 -41.17 -25.85
C SER A 373 -3.56 -40.24 -26.09
N ASP A 374 -4.78 -40.80 -26.10
CA ASP A 374 -6.05 -40.06 -26.17
C ASP A 374 -6.23 -39.06 -25.01
N ALA A 375 -5.67 -39.34 -23.83
CA ALA A 375 -5.72 -38.44 -22.68
C ALA A 375 -4.61 -37.38 -22.76
N GLU A 376 -3.39 -37.77 -23.15
CA GLU A 376 -2.27 -36.86 -23.36
C GLU A 376 -2.58 -35.80 -24.43
N GLU A 377 -3.19 -36.20 -25.56
CA GLU A 377 -3.61 -35.30 -26.63
C GLU A 377 -4.69 -34.31 -26.19
N LYS A 378 -5.55 -34.66 -25.22
CA LYS A 378 -6.57 -33.76 -24.64
C LYS A 378 -5.97 -32.82 -23.59
N ILE A 379 -5.05 -33.31 -22.75
CA ILE A 379 -4.40 -32.52 -21.69
C ILE A 379 -3.43 -31.48 -22.27
N PHE A 380 -2.77 -31.75 -23.40
CA PHE A 380 -1.81 -30.83 -24.00
C PHE A 380 -2.39 -29.46 -24.42
N PRO A 381 -3.51 -29.35 -25.18
CA PRO A 381 -4.12 -28.06 -25.52
C PRO A 381 -4.74 -27.37 -24.30
N GLU A 382 -5.27 -28.09 -23.32
CA GLU A 382 -5.73 -27.50 -22.05
C GLU A 382 -4.57 -26.86 -21.28
N LYS A 383 -3.44 -27.56 -21.15
CA LYS A 383 -2.20 -27.06 -20.54
C LYS A 383 -1.66 -25.83 -21.29
N PHE A 384 -1.73 -25.82 -22.62
CA PHE A 384 -1.36 -24.66 -23.43
C PHE A 384 -2.31 -23.48 -23.21
N HIS A 385 -3.62 -23.71 -23.19
CA HIS A 385 -4.63 -22.68 -22.95
C HIS A 385 -4.50 -22.06 -21.55
N ILE A 386 -4.28 -22.88 -20.52
CA ILE A 386 -4.01 -22.43 -19.14
C ILE A 386 -2.73 -21.59 -19.11
N LYS A 387 -1.63 -22.04 -19.73
CA LYS A 387 -0.38 -21.26 -19.80
C LYS A 387 -0.57 -19.92 -20.52
N SER A 388 -1.33 -19.90 -21.61
CA SER A 388 -1.68 -18.68 -22.34
C SER A 388 -2.54 -17.73 -21.48
N LYS A 389 -3.53 -18.23 -20.74
CA LYS A 389 -4.35 -17.38 -19.88
C LYS A 389 -3.58 -16.86 -18.65
N ILE A 390 -2.64 -17.64 -18.11
CA ILE A 390 -1.72 -17.17 -17.07
C ILE A 390 -0.85 -16.02 -17.60
N ALA A 391 -0.28 -16.13 -18.80
CA ALA A 391 0.48 -15.04 -19.43
C ALA A 391 -0.38 -13.77 -19.60
N SER A 392 -1.59 -13.90 -20.15
CA SER A 392 -2.55 -12.80 -20.27
C SER A 392 -2.88 -12.12 -18.94
N LEU A 393 -3.00 -12.87 -17.84
CA LEU A 393 -3.29 -12.31 -16.52
C LEU A 393 -2.06 -11.66 -15.87
N LEU A 394 -0.85 -12.10 -16.22
CA LEU A 394 0.39 -11.46 -15.79
C LEU A 394 0.60 -10.13 -16.52
N GLU A 395 0.36 -10.06 -17.83
CA GLU A 395 0.38 -8.81 -18.62
C GLU A 395 -0.68 -7.80 -18.13
N GLU A 396 -1.89 -8.28 -17.83
CA GLU A 396 -2.96 -7.46 -17.24
C GLU A 396 -2.56 -6.95 -15.85
N ARG A 397 -1.94 -7.79 -15.02
CA ARG A 397 -1.40 -7.40 -13.71
C ARG A 397 -0.32 -6.32 -13.84
N THR A 398 0.71 -6.51 -14.69
CA THR A 398 1.81 -5.54 -14.81
C THR A 398 1.30 -4.19 -15.27
N ARG A 399 0.34 -4.15 -16.20
CA ARG A 399 -0.31 -2.91 -16.62
C ARG A 399 -1.09 -2.22 -15.49
N MET A 400 -1.80 -2.97 -14.66
CA MET A 400 -2.49 -2.40 -13.49
C MET A 400 -1.51 -1.86 -12.45
N GLU A 401 -0.36 -2.52 -12.25
CA GLU A 401 0.73 -2.03 -11.40
C GLU A 401 1.42 -0.79 -11.96
N GLU A 402 1.53 -0.66 -13.29
CA GLU A 402 1.99 0.57 -13.96
C GLU A 402 1.03 1.73 -13.72
N HIS A 403 -0.27 1.56 -14.01
CA HIS A 403 -1.28 2.58 -13.74
C HIS A 403 -1.34 2.95 -12.25
N LEU A 404 -1.14 1.99 -11.33
CA LEU A 404 -1.09 2.28 -9.89
C LEU A 404 0.13 3.15 -9.54
N ARG A 405 1.33 2.87 -10.09
CA ARG A 405 2.52 3.73 -9.93
C ARG A 405 2.33 5.13 -10.53
N GLU A 406 1.63 5.25 -11.67
CA GLU A 406 1.23 6.54 -12.25
C GLU A 406 0.34 7.34 -11.29
N TRP A 407 -0.73 6.74 -10.76
CA TRP A 407 -1.61 7.40 -9.78
C TRP A 407 -0.90 7.77 -8.47
N GLU A 408 -0.03 6.92 -7.95
CA GLU A 408 0.81 7.27 -6.79
C GLU A 408 1.74 8.46 -7.08
N SER A 409 2.33 8.53 -8.28
CA SER A 409 3.17 9.66 -8.68
C SER A 409 2.39 10.97 -8.79
N HIS A 410 1.15 10.89 -9.30
CA HIS A 410 0.25 12.04 -9.37
C HIS A 410 -0.19 12.48 -7.97
N GLY A 411 -0.45 11.54 -7.06
CA GLY A 411 -0.71 11.81 -5.65
C GLY A 411 0.43 12.56 -4.98
N ARG A 412 1.68 12.08 -5.13
CA ARG A 412 2.88 12.76 -4.59
C ARG A 412 3.07 14.17 -5.14
N LEU A 413 2.77 14.41 -6.43
CA LEU A 413 2.83 15.75 -7.02
C LEU A 413 1.75 16.68 -6.45
N MET A 414 0.52 16.20 -6.30
CA MET A 414 -0.58 16.97 -5.68
C MET A 414 -0.28 17.28 -4.21
N GLU A 415 0.34 16.36 -3.47
CA GLU A 415 0.81 16.61 -2.09
C GLU A 415 1.91 17.69 -2.03
N GLU A 416 2.82 17.74 -3.01
CA GLU A 416 3.84 18.79 -3.13
C GLU A 416 3.20 20.16 -3.44
N GLU A 417 2.27 20.22 -4.39
CA GLU A 417 1.53 21.45 -4.71
C GLU A 417 0.73 21.97 -3.50
N ILE A 418 0.04 21.07 -2.77
CA ILE A 418 -0.66 21.40 -1.52
C ILE A 418 0.31 21.90 -0.44
N ARG A 419 1.52 21.32 -0.34
CA ARG A 419 2.55 21.75 0.62
C ARG A 419 3.09 23.13 0.28
N LYS A 420 3.38 23.38 -1.01
CA LYS A 420 3.83 24.67 -1.52
C LYS A 420 2.79 25.76 -1.27
N VAL A 421 1.53 25.55 -1.65
CA VAL A 421 0.44 26.53 -1.46
C VAL A 421 0.22 26.83 0.03
N LYS A 422 0.37 25.84 0.93
CA LYS A 422 0.33 26.08 2.38
C LYS A 422 1.49 26.96 2.86
N ALA A 423 2.70 26.79 2.35
CA ALA A 423 3.85 27.62 2.69
C ALA A 423 3.68 29.07 2.18
N GLU A 424 3.22 29.24 0.93
CA GLU A 424 2.91 30.55 0.35
C GLU A 424 1.78 31.26 1.12
N MET A 425 0.76 30.52 1.54
CA MET A 425 -0.33 31.03 2.40
C MET A 425 0.20 31.53 3.75
N LEU A 426 1.01 30.74 4.46
CA LEU A 426 1.58 31.14 5.76
C LEU A 426 2.46 32.39 5.66
N LEU A 427 3.28 32.51 4.61
CA LEU A 427 4.07 33.71 4.35
C LEU A 427 3.18 34.94 4.05
N SER A 428 2.06 34.75 3.35
CA SER A 428 1.08 35.81 3.12
C SER A 428 0.35 36.23 4.40
N GLU A 429 0.09 35.29 5.31
CA GLU A 429 -0.52 35.56 6.62
C GLU A 429 0.44 36.33 7.54
N GLU A 430 1.71 35.92 7.61
CA GLU A 430 2.75 36.59 8.39
C GLU A 430 3.03 38.01 7.89
N THR A 431 3.11 38.22 6.58
CA THR A 431 3.28 39.57 6.00
C THR A 431 2.05 40.45 6.22
N LEU A 432 0.83 39.93 6.05
CA LEU A 432 -0.39 40.67 6.39
C LEU A 432 -0.43 41.06 7.87
N LYS A 433 -0.10 40.13 8.77
CA LYS A 433 -0.01 40.39 10.21
C LYS A 433 1.00 41.50 10.52
N SER A 434 2.19 41.45 9.94
CA SER A 434 3.20 42.51 10.08
C SER A 434 2.69 43.87 9.60
N THR A 435 1.93 43.94 8.49
CA THR A 435 1.30 45.21 8.05
C THR A 435 0.18 45.70 8.97
N ILE A 436 -0.58 44.79 9.60
CA ILE A 436 -1.59 45.14 10.61
C ILE A 436 -0.92 45.70 11.86
N ASP A 437 0.14 45.07 12.35
CA ASP A 437 0.89 45.53 13.52
C ASP A 437 1.54 46.91 13.26
N GLN A 438 2.08 47.16 12.06
CA GLN A 438 2.55 48.50 11.66
C GLN A 438 1.41 49.53 11.58
N LEU A 439 0.26 49.19 10.98
CA LEU A 439 -0.88 50.10 10.89
C LEU A 439 -1.47 50.44 12.27
N ASN A 440 -1.47 49.49 13.21
CA ASN A 440 -1.88 49.74 14.59
C ASN A 440 -0.92 50.71 15.31
N ALA A 441 0.39 50.60 15.08
CA ALA A 441 1.36 51.56 15.58
C ALA A 441 1.14 52.96 14.96
N ASP A 442 0.99 53.04 13.63
CA ASP A 442 0.64 54.27 12.90
C ASP A 442 -0.66 54.93 13.38
N ILE A 443 -1.64 54.15 13.87
CA ILE A 443 -2.89 54.64 14.46
C ILE A 443 -2.63 55.21 15.86
N ALA A 444 -1.95 54.49 16.74
CA ALA A 444 -1.61 54.98 18.08
C ALA A 444 -0.80 56.30 18.03
N ASP A 445 0.18 56.37 17.13
CA ASP A 445 1.00 57.57 16.86
C ASP A 445 0.15 58.77 16.40
N ARG A 446 -1.00 58.53 15.78
CA ARG A 446 -1.98 59.56 15.37
C ARG A 446 -2.96 59.92 16.47
N GLU A 447 -3.40 58.95 17.28
CA GLU A 447 -4.25 59.19 18.45
C GLU A 447 -3.53 60.08 19.47
N ASP A 448 -2.25 59.81 19.76
CA ASP A 448 -1.41 60.69 20.60
C ASP A 448 -1.30 62.10 20.01
N ARG A 449 -1.08 62.24 18.70
CA ARG A 449 -1.03 63.56 18.03
C ARG A 449 -2.36 64.29 18.12
N ILE A 450 -3.48 63.60 17.94
CA ILE A 450 -4.83 64.18 18.07
C ILE A 450 -5.09 64.59 19.52
N GLN A 451 -4.71 63.78 20.52
CA GLN A 451 -4.84 64.11 21.93
C GLN A 451 -3.99 65.33 22.33
N ASN A 452 -2.78 65.47 21.79
CA ASN A 452 -1.94 66.66 21.99
C ASN A 452 -2.53 67.91 21.31
N LEU A 453 -3.07 67.80 20.09
CA LEU A 453 -3.77 68.90 19.41
C LEU A 453 -5.07 69.30 20.09
N MET A 454 -5.80 68.35 20.70
CA MET A 454 -6.99 68.63 21.48
C MET A 454 -6.65 69.39 22.78
N GLN A 455 -5.54 69.04 23.44
CA GLN A 455 -5.05 69.79 24.60
C GLN A 455 -4.67 71.24 24.24
N SER A 456 -3.93 71.46 23.14
CA SER A 456 -3.55 72.82 22.73
C SER A 456 -4.75 73.64 22.23
N PHE A 457 -5.72 73.02 21.54
CA PHE A 457 -6.99 73.66 21.19
C PHE A 457 -7.77 74.11 22.44
N ASN A 458 -7.88 73.25 23.45
CA ASN A 458 -8.56 73.58 24.71
C ASN A 458 -7.85 74.73 25.46
N ALA A 459 -6.52 74.79 25.43
CA ALA A 459 -5.76 75.90 26.00
C ALA A 459 -6.02 77.23 25.26
N LEU A 460 -5.99 77.22 23.92
CA LEU A 460 -6.28 78.41 23.10
C LEU A 460 -7.75 78.87 23.24
N GLN A 461 -8.69 77.94 23.41
CA GLN A 461 -10.09 78.27 23.68
C GLN A 461 -10.24 78.94 25.06
N LEU A 462 -9.51 78.49 26.08
CA LEU A 462 -9.48 79.14 27.40
C LEU A 462 -8.87 80.55 27.33
N GLU A 463 -7.77 80.73 26.60
CA GLU A 463 -7.14 82.05 26.36
C GLU A 463 -8.10 83.02 25.65
N LYS A 464 -8.75 82.57 24.57
CA LYS A 464 -9.77 83.31 23.83
C LYS A 464 -10.93 83.73 24.74
N ASP A 465 -11.42 82.84 25.60
CA ASP A 465 -12.54 83.16 26.49
C ASP A 465 -12.09 84.13 27.60
N GLY A 466 -10.83 84.03 28.07
CA GLY A 466 -10.19 85.05 28.92
C GLY A 466 -10.16 86.44 28.27
N LEU A 467 -9.61 86.54 27.06
CA LEU A 467 -9.57 87.79 26.28
C LEU A 467 -10.99 88.32 25.96
N SER A 468 -11.97 87.44 25.76
CA SER A 468 -13.37 87.84 25.57
C SER A 468 -13.95 88.50 26.83
N ASN A 469 -13.60 88.02 28.02
CA ASN A 469 -13.99 88.64 29.28
C ASN A 469 -13.28 89.99 29.51
N GLU A 470 -12.00 90.12 29.15
CA GLU A 470 -11.29 91.41 29.18
C GLU A 470 -11.91 92.45 28.24
N ILE A 471 -12.24 92.04 27.00
CA ILE A 471 -12.96 92.91 26.03
C ILE A 471 -14.32 93.34 26.58
N PHE A 472 -15.04 92.45 27.27
CA PHE A 472 -16.31 92.80 27.91
C PHE A 472 -16.12 93.81 29.06
N ALA A 473 -15.09 93.63 29.89
CA ALA A 473 -14.74 94.56 30.96
C ALA A 473 -14.36 95.95 30.41
N PHE A 474 -13.44 96.03 29.45
CA PHE A 474 -13.08 97.30 28.81
C PHE A 474 -14.27 97.96 28.11
N LYS A 475 -15.19 97.19 27.52
CA LYS A 475 -16.43 97.73 26.94
C LYS A 475 -17.37 98.30 28.00
N ALA A 476 -17.47 97.68 29.17
CA ALA A 476 -18.24 98.21 30.30
C ALA A 476 -17.63 99.51 30.83
N ASP A 477 -16.30 99.57 30.99
CA ASP A 477 -15.58 100.78 31.39
C ASP A 477 -15.72 101.92 30.37
N ILE A 478 -15.60 101.62 29.08
CA ILE A 478 -15.81 102.61 27.99
C ILE A 478 -17.24 103.16 28.04
N ASN A 479 -18.25 102.30 28.25
CA ASN A 479 -19.64 102.76 28.40
C ASN A 479 -19.79 103.67 29.63
N ALA A 480 -19.30 103.26 30.80
CA ALA A 480 -19.34 104.07 32.02
C ALA A 480 -18.59 105.41 31.87
N LYS A 481 -17.52 105.46 31.07
CA LYS A 481 -16.80 106.70 30.73
C LYS A 481 -17.58 107.56 29.74
N ASN A 482 -18.26 106.97 28.75
CA ASN A 482 -19.15 107.69 27.85
C ASN A 482 -20.34 108.30 28.61
N ASP A 483 -20.93 107.58 29.55
CA ASP A 483 -22.00 108.10 30.42
C ASP A 483 -21.52 109.28 31.29
N GLN A 484 -20.30 109.20 31.84
CA GLN A 484 -19.65 110.32 32.54
C GLN A 484 -19.41 111.52 31.62
N ILE A 485 -18.98 111.29 30.37
CA ILE A 485 -18.79 112.35 29.36
C ILE A 485 -20.12 113.00 28.98
N LEU A 486 -21.19 112.21 28.78
CA LEU A 486 -22.54 112.72 28.51
C LEU A 486 -23.07 113.56 29.69
N GLN A 487 -22.81 113.14 30.94
CA GLN A 487 -23.16 113.91 32.14
C GLN A 487 -22.39 115.23 32.22
N CYS A 488 -21.07 115.22 32.00
CA CYS A 488 -20.24 116.43 31.95
C CYS A 488 -20.67 117.38 30.82
N ASN A 489 -20.94 116.85 29.62
CA ASN A 489 -21.42 117.65 28.48
C ASN A 489 -22.78 118.29 28.78
N LYS A 490 -23.70 117.57 29.46
CA LYS A 490 -24.98 118.14 29.92
C LYS A 490 -24.78 119.28 30.93
N GLN A 491 -23.85 119.13 31.88
CA GLN A 491 -23.50 120.19 32.83
C GLN A 491 -22.86 121.40 32.13
N MET A 492 -21.96 121.16 31.16
CA MET A 492 -21.32 122.21 30.37
C MET A 492 -22.35 123.00 29.54
N LEU A 493 -23.29 122.31 28.88
CA LEU A 493 -24.39 122.97 28.14
C LEU A 493 -25.28 123.80 29.07
N GLN A 494 -25.62 123.29 30.26
CA GLN A 494 -26.40 124.04 31.26
C GLN A 494 -25.65 125.26 31.83
N LEU A 495 -24.31 125.23 31.87
CA LEU A 495 -23.50 126.40 32.22
C LEU A 495 -23.42 127.38 31.06
N GLN A 496 -23.24 126.90 29.82
CA GLN A 496 -23.24 127.75 28.61
C GLN A 496 -24.57 128.47 28.42
N GLU A 497 -25.70 127.80 28.61
CA GLU A 497 -27.05 128.38 28.57
C GLU A 497 -27.18 129.54 29.58
N LYS A 498 -26.78 129.33 30.83
CA LYS A 498 -26.75 130.38 31.87
C LYS A 498 -25.77 131.51 31.57
N HIS A 499 -24.61 131.22 30.97
CA HIS A 499 -23.67 132.26 30.55
C HIS A 499 -24.24 133.11 29.41
N VAL A 500 -24.97 132.52 28.46
CA VAL A 500 -25.68 133.27 27.40
C VAL A 500 -26.81 134.12 27.99
N GLU A 501 -27.57 133.59 28.95
CA GLU A 501 -28.61 134.35 29.67
C GLU A 501 -28.02 135.55 30.44
N LEU A 502 -26.92 135.34 31.19
CA LEU A 502 -26.21 136.40 31.91
C LEU A 502 -25.58 137.44 30.98
N ILE A 503 -25.09 137.05 29.79
CA ILE A 503 -24.61 138.00 28.77
C ILE A 503 -25.79 138.83 28.25
N ALA A 504 -26.91 138.20 27.91
CA ALA A 504 -28.08 138.92 27.41
C ALA A 504 -28.67 139.91 28.45
N ASP A 505 -28.63 139.57 29.75
CA ASP A 505 -28.98 140.51 30.81
C ASP A 505 -27.92 141.61 31.02
N SER A 506 -26.63 141.28 30.92
CA SER A 506 -25.55 142.28 30.92
C SER A 506 -25.72 143.29 29.78
N ASP A 507 -26.04 142.83 28.56
CA ASP A 507 -26.27 143.69 27.40
C ASP A 507 -27.53 144.56 27.55
N ARG A 508 -28.58 144.04 28.22
CA ARG A 508 -29.76 144.84 28.61
C ARG A 508 -29.39 145.93 29.62
N PHE A 509 -28.58 145.62 30.63
CA PHE A 509 -28.11 146.63 31.59
C PHE A 509 -27.18 147.66 30.94
N GLN A 510 -26.32 147.23 30.01
CA GLN A 510 -25.46 148.11 29.20
C GLN A 510 -26.30 149.09 28.36
N GLY A 511 -27.32 148.61 27.64
CA GLY A 511 -28.23 149.47 26.88
C GLY A 511 -29.05 150.44 27.75
N LEU A 512 -29.44 150.03 28.96
CA LEU A 512 -30.07 150.93 29.94
C LEU A 512 -29.08 151.98 30.48
N LEU A 513 -27.82 151.61 30.71
CA LEU A 513 -26.75 152.52 31.12
C LEU A 513 -26.52 153.58 30.03
N GLU A 514 -26.36 153.16 28.78
CA GLU A 514 -26.18 154.05 27.61
C GLU A 514 -27.37 154.99 27.43
N ALA A 515 -28.61 154.48 27.53
CA ALA A 515 -29.81 155.32 27.50
C ALA A 515 -29.85 156.34 28.66
N SER A 516 -29.35 155.96 29.85
CA SER A 516 -29.24 156.87 30.99
C SER A 516 -28.14 157.92 30.80
N MET A 517 -27.01 157.56 30.18
CA MET A 517 -25.92 158.48 29.85
C MET A 517 -26.37 159.50 28.79
N MET A 518 -27.02 159.06 27.71
CA MET A 518 -27.63 159.95 26.72
C MET A 518 -28.65 160.92 27.36
N ARG A 519 -29.38 160.47 28.40
CA ARG A 519 -30.30 161.33 29.16
C ARG A 519 -29.57 162.32 30.06
N VAL A 520 -28.42 161.94 30.64
CA VAL A 520 -27.54 162.85 31.40
C VAL A 520 -26.94 163.90 30.46
N GLU A 521 -26.32 163.52 29.35
CA GLU A 521 -25.77 164.47 28.36
C GLU A 521 -26.82 165.46 27.85
N GLN A 522 -28.05 164.99 27.60
CA GLN A 522 -29.17 165.84 27.19
C GLN A 522 -29.54 166.87 28.28
N LEU A 523 -29.57 166.44 29.55
CA LEU A 523 -29.85 167.32 30.69
C LEU A 523 -28.69 168.28 30.98
N GLU A 524 -27.43 167.85 30.84
CA GLU A 524 -26.25 168.71 30.93
C GLU A 524 -26.25 169.78 29.82
N GLY A 525 -26.61 169.38 28.59
CA GLY A 525 -26.83 170.29 27.47
C GLY A 525 -28.02 171.25 27.64
N GLU A 526 -29.01 170.92 28.48
CA GLU A 526 -30.07 171.84 28.90
C GLU A 526 -29.60 172.77 30.04
N VAL A 527 -28.82 172.26 31.00
CA VAL A 527 -28.23 173.03 32.10
C VAL A 527 -27.23 174.07 31.58
N GLU A 528 -26.35 173.73 30.64
CA GLU A 528 -25.39 174.71 30.10
C GLU A 528 -26.10 175.78 29.25
N LYS A 529 -27.17 175.45 28.53
CA LYS A 529 -28.05 176.45 27.88
C LYS A 529 -28.67 177.41 28.91
N GLN A 530 -29.20 176.89 30.02
CA GLN A 530 -29.72 177.73 31.11
C GLN A 530 -28.61 178.58 31.74
N ARG A 531 -27.39 178.04 31.86
CA ARG A 531 -26.23 178.73 32.41
C ARG A 531 -25.76 179.88 31.51
N ILE A 532 -25.75 179.69 30.19
CA ILE A 532 -25.49 180.76 29.21
C ILE A 532 -26.53 181.87 29.35
N VAL A 533 -27.83 181.54 29.35
CA VAL A 533 -28.91 182.54 29.52
C VAL A 533 -28.83 183.26 30.88
N MET A 534 -28.38 182.58 31.94
CA MET A 534 -28.10 183.23 33.23
C MET A 534 -26.85 184.12 33.20
N LEU A 535 -25.82 183.77 32.43
CA LEU A 535 -24.62 184.59 32.24
C LEU A 535 -24.92 185.84 31.41
N GLU A 536 -25.72 185.72 30.34
CA GLU A 536 -26.22 186.86 29.55
C GLU A 536 -27.02 187.81 30.45
N ARG A 537 -28.03 187.31 31.18
CA ARG A 537 -28.80 188.12 32.15
C ARG A 537 -27.98 188.66 33.32
N ALA A 538 -26.84 188.05 33.64
CA ALA A 538 -25.91 188.57 34.63
C ALA A 538 -25.01 189.67 34.03
N GLU A 539 -24.65 189.58 32.75
CA GLU A 539 -23.89 190.62 32.05
C GLU A 539 -24.77 191.83 31.72
N GLU A 540 -26.04 191.65 31.35
CA GLU A 540 -27.05 192.73 31.27
C GLU A 540 -27.13 193.51 32.59
N LYS A 541 -27.16 192.79 33.74
CA LYS A 541 -27.14 193.41 35.07
C LYS A 541 -25.83 194.09 35.39
N ARG A 542 -24.67 193.50 35.01
CA ARG A 542 -23.35 194.14 35.18
C ARG A 542 -23.21 195.38 34.30
N GLU A 543 -23.79 195.40 33.10
CA GLU A 543 -23.81 196.57 32.23
C GLU A 543 -24.71 197.67 32.81
N ALA A 544 -25.91 197.33 33.28
CA ALA A 544 -26.76 198.27 34.01
C ALA A 544 -26.02 198.90 35.21
N ILE A 545 -25.22 198.11 35.95
CA ILE A 545 -24.35 198.60 37.03
C ILE A 545 -23.20 199.49 36.47
N ARG A 546 -22.54 199.12 35.37
CA ARG A 546 -21.48 199.94 34.74
C ARG A 546 -22.00 201.32 34.33
N GLN A 547 -23.17 201.38 33.69
CA GLN A 547 -23.83 202.64 33.31
C GLN A 547 -24.18 203.49 34.54
N LEU A 548 -24.71 202.86 35.60
CA LEU A 548 -25.04 203.56 36.85
C LEU A 548 -23.78 204.12 37.53
N CYS A 549 -22.70 203.34 37.60
CA CYS A 549 -21.39 203.78 38.10
C CYS A 549 -20.83 204.97 37.30
N PHE A 550 -20.93 204.96 35.97
CA PHE A 550 -20.50 206.08 35.12
C PHE A 550 -21.25 207.38 35.45
N SER A 551 -22.57 207.31 35.67
CA SER A 551 -23.36 208.47 36.10
C SER A 551 -22.97 208.97 37.49
N LEU A 552 -22.68 208.04 38.42
CA LEU A 552 -22.30 208.36 39.80
C LEU A 552 -20.89 208.99 39.87
N GLU A 553 -19.97 208.54 39.02
CA GLU A 553 -18.63 209.10 38.89
C GLU A 553 -18.64 210.51 38.25
N TYR A 554 -19.54 210.76 37.29
CA TYR A 554 -19.80 212.11 36.77
C TYR A 554 -20.21 213.07 37.89
N TYR A 555 -21.23 212.73 38.69
CA TYR A 555 -21.63 213.55 39.85
C TYR A 555 -20.52 213.70 40.90
N ARG A 556 -19.77 212.62 41.17
CA ARG A 556 -18.62 212.63 42.10
C ARG A 556 -17.50 213.55 41.62
N SER A 557 -17.26 213.65 40.32
CA SER A 557 -16.27 214.57 39.75
C SER A 557 -16.66 216.05 39.97
N GLY A 558 -17.96 216.37 39.82
CA GLY A 558 -18.49 217.70 40.14
C GLY A 558 -18.38 218.02 41.64
N TYR A 559 -18.72 217.07 42.51
CA TYR A 559 -18.64 217.25 43.96
C TYR A 559 -17.19 217.41 44.45
N HIS A 560 -16.22 216.71 43.84
CA HIS A 560 -14.80 216.91 44.17
C HIS A 560 -14.27 218.28 43.74
N ARG A 561 -14.77 218.88 42.64
CA ARG A 561 -14.43 220.27 42.27
C ARG A 561 -14.94 221.28 43.28
N LEU A 562 -16.14 221.08 43.86
CA LEU A 562 -16.62 221.90 44.98
C LEU A 562 -15.80 221.67 46.26
N ARG A 563 -15.47 220.41 46.58
CA ARG A 563 -14.81 220.05 47.85
C ARG A 563 -13.36 220.54 47.96
N TYR A 564 -12.67 220.74 46.84
CA TYR A 564 -11.28 221.24 46.85
C TYR A 564 -11.13 222.70 47.31
N ALA A 565 -12.24 223.44 47.50
CA ALA A 565 -12.23 224.82 47.96
C ALA A 565 -12.23 225.01 49.49
N PHE A 566 -12.55 223.97 50.28
CA PHE A 566 -12.76 224.12 51.73
C PHE A 566 -12.14 222.99 52.59
N LEU A 567 -11.09 223.37 53.33
CA LEU A 567 -10.56 222.74 54.55
C LEU A 567 -9.78 221.40 54.39
N GLY A 568 -8.85 221.16 55.32
CA GLY A 568 -8.01 219.98 55.38
C GLY A 568 -7.61 219.57 56.81
N HIS A 569 -6.53 218.79 56.91
CA HIS A 569 -5.90 218.18 58.09
C HIS A 569 -6.42 216.82 58.63
N ASN A 570 -5.49 215.85 58.57
CA ASN A 570 -5.16 214.78 59.54
C ASN A 570 -6.08 213.54 59.65
N ASN A 571 -5.59 212.30 59.41
CA ASN A 571 -4.57 211.49 60.14
C ASN A 571 -5.13 210.90 61.46
N LYS A 572 -4.97 209.62 61.85
CA LYS A 572 -4.02 208.51 61.54
C LYS A 572 -4.56 207.17 62.17
N GLN A 573 -4.10 205.91 62.01
CA GLN A 573 -3.08 205.18 61.21
C GLN A 573 -3.29 203.63 61.36
N VAL A 574 -2.94 202.78 60.37
CA VAL A 574 -2.48 201.33 60.44
C VAL A 574 -3.35 200.25 61.15
N GLY A 575 -3.46 198.99 60.68
CA GLY A 575 -2.97 198.33 59.43
C GLY A 575 -2.52 196.84 59.62
N ARG A 576 -2.18 196.15 58.50
CA ARG A 576 -1.61 194.76 58.39
C ARG A 576 -2.61 193.59 58.68
N THR A 577 -2.51 192.36 58.11
CA THR A 577 -1.63 191.78 57.04
C THR A 577 -2.30 190.56 56.36
N SER A 578 -2.18 190.48 55.02
CA SER A 578 -1.54 189.42 54.20
C SER A 578 -1.63 187.93 54.59
N ILE A 579 -1.98 187.07 53.61
CA ILE A 579 -1.23 185.87 53.11
C ILE A 579 -2.08 185.20 51.99
N ALA A 580 -1.45 184.38 51.14
CA ALA A 580 -2.11 183.64 50.05
C ALA A 580 -2.02 182.12 50.23
N TYR A 581 -3.04 181.41 49.74
CA TYR A 581 -2.95 180.22 48.89
C TYR A 581 -4.18 180.17 47.98
#